data_AF-A0A2B0WKD8-F1
#
_entry.id   AF-A0A2B0WKD8-F1
#
_cell.length_a   1.000
_cell.length_b   1.000
_cell.length_c   1.000
_cell.angle_alpha   90.00
_cell.angle_beta   90.00
_cell.angle_gamma   90.00
#
_symmetry.space_group_name_H-M   'P 1'
#
loop_
_entity.id
_entity.type
_entity.pdbx_description
1 polymer ?
#
loop_
_entity_poly.entity_id
_entity_poly.type
_entity_poly.pdbx_seq_one_letter_code
_entity_poly.pdbx_strand_id
1 'polypeptide(L)' 'MKRFFKTLLQFVVLSIALHLLFDIVGWLIFNEPIKNKEVIISLLTISWLMYMYRDKFFKTFTSD' A
#
# COMPACT_ATOMS: atom_id res chain seq x y z
N MET A 1 5.52 9.82 -18.07
CA MET A 1 4.15 10.10 -17.61
C MET A 1 3.22 8.89 -17.70
N LYS A 2 2.96 8.28 -18.87
CA LYS A 2 1.98 7.17 -19.01
C LYS A 2 2.21 5.97 -18.07
N ARG A 3 3.46 5.52 -17.90
CA ARG A 3 3.81 4.41 -17.00
C ARG A 3 3.54 4.73 -15.53
N PHE A 4 3.80 5.98 -15.11
CA PHE A 4 3.57 6.43 -13.73
C PHE A 4 2.08 6.41 -13.37
N PHE A 5 1.23 6.98 -14.23
CA PHE A 5 -0.23 6.94 -14.03
C PHE A 5 -0.79 5.51 -14.00
N LYS A 6 -0.24 4.60 -14.83
CA LYS A 6 -0.63 3.18 -14.80
C LYS A 6 -0.27 2.52 -13.47
N THR A 7 0.94 2.77 -12.94
CA THR A 7 1.36 2.25 -11.64
C THR A 7 0.53 2.84 -10.50
N LEU A 8 0.20 4.13 -10.56
CA LEU A 8 -0.62 4.79 -9.56
C LEU A 8 -2.07 4.27 -9.56
N LEU A 9 -2.66 4.06 -10.74
CA LEU A 9 -3.97 3.43 -10.86
C LEU A 9 -3.97 2.00 -10.32
N GLN A 10 -2.94 1.22 -10.66
CA GLN A 10 -2.78 -0.13 -10.13
C GLN A 10 -2.65 -0.13 -8.61
N PHE A 11 -1.95 0.84 -8.03
CA PHE A 11 -1.84 1.02 -6.59
C PHE A 11 -3.19 1.33 -5.93
N VAL A 12 -3.98 2.23 -6.52
CA VAL A 12 -5.33 2.56 -6.02
C VAL A 12 -6.24 1.33 -6.06
N VAL A 13 -6.23 0.60 -7.18
CA VAL A 13 -7.02 -0.64 -7.32
C VAL A 13 -6.60 -1.68 -6.27
N LEU A 14 -5.30 -1.85 -6.04
CA LEU A 14 -4.78 -2.79 -5.04
C LEU A 14 -5.18 -2.39 -3.62
N SER A 15 -5.16 -1.08 -3.30
CA SER A 15 -5.56 -0.55 -1.99
C SER A 15 -7.04 -0.83 -1.70
N ILE A 16 -7.92 -0.63 -2.69
CA ILE A 16 -9.35 -0.94 -2.57
C ILE A 16 -9.56 -2.46 -2.37
N ALA A 17 -8.88 -3.28 -3.18
CA ALA A 17 -8.96 -4.73 -3.05
C ALA A 17 -8.50 -5.21 -1.66
N LEU A 18 -7.44 -4.60 -1.12
CA LEU A 18 -6.90 -4.94 0.19
C LEU A 18 -7.87 -4.56 1.32
N HIS A 19 -8.52 -3.38 1.25
CA HIS A 19 -9.57 -2.98 2.20
C HIS A 19 -10.71 -4.00 2.25
N LEU A 20 -11.21 -4.40 1.08
CA LEU A 20 -12.29 -5.40 0.99
C LEU A 20 -11.84 -6.76 1.55
N LEU A 21 -10.60 -7.16 1.26
CA LEU A 21 -10.07 -8.43 1.74
C LEU A 21 -9.92 -8.43 3.27
N PHE A 22 -9.46 -7.32 3.87
CA PHE A 22 -9.44 -7.18 5.33
C PHE A 22 -10.84 -7.21 5.93
N ASP A 23 -11.84 -6.60 5.30
CA ASP A 23 -13.22 -6.68 5.79
C ASP A 23 -13.76 -8.11 5.71
N ILE A 24 -13.60 -8.80 4.58
CA ILE A 24 -14.03 -10.20 4.43
C ILE A 24 -13.35 -11.10 5.46
N VAL A 25 -12.03 -10.96 5.64
CA VAL A 25 -11.27 -11.75 6.63
C VAL A 25 -11.66 -11.39 8.06
N GLY A 26 -11.93 -10.11 8.33
CA GLY A 26 -12.45 -9.63 9.61
C GLY A 26 -13.75 -10.32 9.98
N TRP A 27 -14.71 -10.28 9.06
CA TRP A 27 -16.00 -10.96 9.21
C TRP A 27 -15.84 -12.48 9.30
N LEU A 28 -14.93 -13.09 8.53
CA LEU A 28 -14.77 -14.55 8.51
C LEU A 28 -14.09 -15.11 9.77
N ILE A 29 -13.05 -14.45 10.28
CA ILE A 29 -12.22 -14.96 11.38
C ILE A 29 -12.70 -14.43 12.73
N PHE A 30 -13.09 -13.16 12.79
CA PHE A 30 -13.41 -12.48 14.04
C PHE A 30 -14.90 -12.18 14.20
N ASN A 31 -15.71 -12.46 13.18
CA ASN A 31 -17.14 -12.10 13.11
C ASN A 31 -17.40 -10.60 13.36
N GLU A 32 -16.38 -9.76 13.16
CA GLU A 32 -16.43 -8.32 13.38
C GLU A 32 -15.43 -7.64 12.40
N PRO A 33 -15.75 -6.44 11.87
CA PRO A 33 -14.80 -5.69 11.05
C PRO A 33 -13.52 -5.35 11.83
N ILE A 34 -12.37 -5.45 11.15
CA ILE A 34 -11.07 -5.15 11.74
C ILE A 34 -10.94 -3.64 11.98
N LYS A 35 -11.06 -3.22 13.24
CA LYS A 35 -11.02 -1.79 13.65
C LYS A 35 -9.73 -1.07 13.29
N ASN A 36 -8.59 -1.76 13.35
CA ASN A 36 -7.27 -1.17 13.07
C ASN A 36 -6.77 -1.42 11.63
N LYS A 37 -7.67 -1.75 10.69
CA LYS A 37 -7.31 -2.06 9.30
C LYS A 37 -6.59 -0.89 8.61
N GLU A 38 -7.00 0.35 8.89
CA GLU A 38 -6.37 1.55 8.30
C GLU A 38 -4.89 1.69 8.70
N VAL A 39 -4.54 1.34 9.94
CA VAL A 39 -3.14 1.39 10.40
C VAL A 39 -2.29 0.37 9.66
N ILE A 40 -2.80 -0.86 9.47
CA ILE A 40 -2.10 -1.94 8.76
C ILE A 40 -1.92 -1.56 7.28
N ILE A 41 -2.97 -1.03 6.66
CA ILE A 41 -2.96 -0.62 5.25
C ILE A 41 -2.04 0.59 5.04
N SER A 42 -2.02 1.53 5.98
CA SER A 42 -1.09 2.67 5.96
C SER A 42 0.36 2.21 6.07
N LEU A 43 0.66 1.26 6.96
CA LEU A 43 1.99 0.67 7.11
C LEU A 43 2.45 0.00 5.80
N LEU A 44 1.60 -0.83 5.20
CA LEU A 44 1.88 -1.47 3.91
C LEU A 44 2.11 -0.44 2.80
N THR A 45 1.31 0.63 2.78
CA THR A 45 1.43 1.73 1.80
C THR A 45 2.76 2.48 1.95
N ILE A 46 3.15 2.82 3.18
CA ILE A 46 4.41 3.50 3.46
C ILE A 46 5.60 2.60 3.10
N SER A 47 5.56 1.31 3.48
CA SER A 47 6.59 0.34 3.11
C SER A 47 6.71 0.19 1.59
N TRP A 48 5.60 0.17 0.86
CA TRP A 48 5.58 0.10 -0.61
C TRP A 48 6.17 1.36 -1.26
N LEU A 49 5.78 2.54 -0.79
CA LEU A 49 6.36 3.80 -1.24
C LEU A 49 7.86 3.84 -0.97
N MET A 50 8.28 3.46 0.23
CA MET A 50 9.69 3.41 0.59
C MET A 50 10.46 2.43 -0.28
N TYR A 51 9.89 1.28 -0.63
CA TYR A 51 10.49 0.33 -1.57
C TYR A 51 10.62 0.89 -3.00
N MET A 52 9.53 1.47 -3.53
CA MET A 52 9.52 2.03 -4.88
C MET A 52 10.47 3.23 -5.03
N TYR A 53 10.54 4.08 -4.01
CA TYR A 53 11.43 5.24 -4.00
C TYR A 53 12.82 4.92 -3.46
N ARG A 54 13.07 3.71 -2.94
CA ARG A 54 14.34 3.28 -2.35
C ARG A 54 15.53 3.66 -3.24
N ASP A 55 15.56 3.15 -4.46
CA ASP A 55 16.65 3.39 -5.41
C ASP A 55 16.86 4.87 -5.74
N LYS A 56 15.75 5.64 -5.81
CA LYS A 56 15.80 7.08 -6.08
C LYS A 56 16.31 7.85 -4.86
N PHE A 57 15.86 7.47 -3.67
CA PHE A 57 16.26 8.04 -2.40
C PHE A 57 17.75 7.79 -2.17
N PHE A 58 18.21 6.54 -2.26
CA PHE A 58 19.63 6.21 -2.14
C PHE A 58 20.47 6.98 -3.18
N LYS A 59 20.07 7.00 -4.47
CA LYS A 59 20.77 7.82 -5.46
C LYS A 59 20.81 9.31 -5.13
N THR A 60 19.76 9.88 -4.54
CA THR A 60 19.75 11.31 -4.16
C THR A 60 20.64 11.61 -2.95
N PHE A 61 20.85 10.65 -2.04
CA PHE A 61 21.67 10.85 -0.83
C PHE A 61 23.08 10.26 -0.91
N THR A 62 23.39 9.46 -1.93
CA THR A 62 24.73 8.92 -2.21
C THR A 62 25.31 9.40 -3.54
N SER A 63 24.65 10.35 -4.21
CA SER A 63 25.23 11.11 -5.32
C SER A 63 26.03 12.24 -4.69
N ASP A 64 27.34 12.11 -4.73
CA ASP A 64 28.31 13.17 -4.37
C ASP A 64 28.00 14.52 -5.07
#